data_AF-A0A948V7X7-F1
#
_entry.id   AF-A0A948V7X7-F1
#
_cell.length_a   1.000
_cell.length_b   1.000
_cell.length_c   1.000
_cell.angle_alpha   90.00
_cell.angle_beta   90.00
_cell.angle_gamma   90.00
#
_symmetry.space_group_name_H-M   'P 1'
#
loop_
_entity.id
_entity.type
_entity.pdbx_description
1 polymer ?
#
loop_
_entity_poly.entity_id
_entity_poly.type
_entity_poly.pdbx_seq_one_letter_code
_entity_poly.pdbx_strand_id
1 'polypeptide(L)'
;MRFFDLKDEWERDTAMLSSITDIAMHPAYQQIIGVGPVAISLILYEMSKKPNHWFWALKSITGEDPVPPRARGDIQEMTEAWLNWGREQRYLP
;
A
#
# COMPACT_ATOMS: atom_id res chain seq x y z
N MET A 1 -12.34 1.37 14.50
CA MET A 1 -11.92 0.85 13.19
C MET A 1 -10.60 1.54 12.87
N ARG A 2 -9.46 0.94 13.22
CA ARG A 2 -8.17 1.64 13.41
C ARG A 2 -7.45 2.01 12.10
N PHE A 3 -7.81 1.39 10.96
CA PHE A 3 -7.08 1.57 9.70
C PHE A 3 -7.11 3.00 9.17
N PHE A 4 -8.30 3.62 9.07
CA PHE A 4 -8.43 4.96 8.50
C PHE A 4 -7.74 6.01 9.37
N ASP A 5 -7.86 5.90 10.70
CA ASP A 5 -7.15 6.80 11.62
C ASP A 5 -5.62 6.72 11.43
N LEU A 6 -5.07 5.50 11.33
CA LEU A 6 -3.65 5.28 11.09
C LEU A 6 -3.21 5.75 9.70
N LYS A 7 -4.08 5.58 8.69
CA LYS A 7 -3.82 6.00 7.32
C LYS A 7 -3.76 7.52 7.22
N ASP A 8 -4.69 8.22 7.85
CA ASP A 8 -4.73 9.68 7.87
C ASP A 8 -3.53 10.26 8.66
N GLU A 9 -3.15 9.62 9.78
CA GLU A 9 -1.94 9.95 10.53
C GLU A 9 -0.69 9.80 9.64
N TRP A 10 -0.53 8.63 9.02
CA TRP A 10 0.58 8.36 8.11
C TRP A 10 0.66 9.37 6.96
N GLU A 11 -0.44 9.60 6.23
CA GLU A 11 -0.43 10.51 5.08
C GLU A 11 -0.04 11.94 5.47
N ARG A 12 -0.55 12.43 6.61
CA ARG A 12 -0.21 13.76 7.11
C ARG A 12 1.26 13.86 7.48
N ASP A 13 1.78 12.87 8.20
CA ASP A 13 3.11 12.95 8.81
C ASP A 13 4.22 12.61 7.79
N THR A 14 3.89 11.90 6.71
CA THR A 14 4.85 11.53 5.66
C THR A 14 4.76 12.36 4.38
N ALA A 15 3.81 13.30 4.25
CA ALA A 15 3.56 14.05 3.02
C ALA A 15 4.79 14.79 2.45
N MET A 16 5.73 15.19 3.31
CA MET A 16 6.94 15.95 2.94
C MET A 16 8.21 15.10 2.96
N LEU A 17 8.12 13.80 3.25
CA LEU A 17 9.27 12.91 3.28
C LEU A 17 9.63 12.45 1.86
N SER A 18 10.92 12.44 1.55
CA SER A 18 11.44 11.92 0.27
C SER A 18 12.02 10.51 0.38
N SER A 19 12.22 10.01 1.60
CA SER A 19 12.77 8.69 1.88
C SER A 19 11.66 7.65 1.97
N ILE A 20 11.63 6.72 1.01
CA ILE A 20 10.68 5.59 1.02
C ILE A 20 10.84 4.75 2.30
N THR A 21 12.07 4.61 2.79
CA THR A 21 12.35 3.89 4.04
C THR A 21 11.70 4.59 5.24
N ASP A 22 11.79 5.92 5.34
CA ASP A 22 11.18 6.65 6.46
C ASP A 22 9.64 6.61 6.37
N ILE A 23 9.10 6.72 5.15
CA ILE A 23 7.66 6.58 4.88
C ILE A 23 7.16 5.19 5.34
N ALA A 24 7.89 4.12 5.00
CA ALA A 24 7.52 2.75 5.36
C ALA A 24 7.74 2.45 6.85
N MET A 25 8.74 3.04 7.49
CA MET A 25 9.04 2.83 8.91
C MET A 25 8.16 3.66 9.86
N HIS A 26 7.32 4.55 9.34
CA HIS A 26 6.39 5.34 10.15
C HIS A 26 5.54 4.42 11.07
N PRO A 27 5.40 4.71 12.37
CA PRO A 27 4.70 3.84 13.31
C PRO A 27 3.28 3.49 12.89
N ALA A 28 2.54 4.45 12.32
CA ALA A 28 1.18 4.19 11.84
C ALA A 28 1.15 3.23 10.64
N TYR A 29 2.13 3.32 9.74
CA TYR A 29 2.27 2.40 8.61
C TYR A 29 2.62 0.98 9.07
N GLN A 30 3.53 0.85 10.02
CA GLN A 30 3.88 -0.43 10.64
C GLN A 30 2.69 -1.07 11.37
N GLN A 31 1.85 -0.26 12.03
CA GLN A 31 0.61 -0.75 12.63
C GLN A 31 -0.41 -1.21 11.59
N ILE A 32 -0.51 -0.53 10.44
CA ILE A 32 -1.33 -0.97 9.30
C ILE A 32 -0.84 -2.34 8.80
N ILE A 33 0.48 -2.53 8.65
CA ILE A 33 1.05 -3.84 8.31
C ILE A 33 0.68 -4.89 9.36
N GLY A 34 0.76 -4.54 10.65
CA GLY A 34 0.38 -5.40 11.76
C GLY A 34 -1.10 -5.79 11.82
N VAL A 35 -2.01 -5.06 11.16
CA VAL A 35 -3.41 -5.49 10.97
C VAL A 35 -3.49 -6.75 10.09
N GLY A 36 -2.53 -6.93 9.18
CA GLY A 36 -2.40 -8.14 8.37
C GLY A 36 -3.46 -8.24 7.27
N PRO A 37 -3.93 -9.46 6.93
CA PRO A 37 -4.72 -9.72 5.72
C PRO A 37 -5.97 -8.86 5.54
N VAL A 38 -6.64 -8.47 6.63
CA VAL A 38 -7.83 -7.60 6.57
C VAL A 38 -7.52 -6.23 5.96
N ALA A 39 -6.29 -5.74 6.10
CA ALA A 39 -5.87 -4.46 5.52
C ALA A 39 -5.68 -4.54 4.00
N ILE A 40 -5.52 -5.72 3.39
CA ILE A 40 -5.21 -5.85 1.95
C ILE A 40 -6.31 -5.19 1.11
N SER A 41 -7.59 -5.56 1.32
CA SER A 41 -8.71 -4.95 0.59
C SER A 41 -8.83 -3.46 0.82
N LEU A 42 -8.57 -2.99 2.05
CA LEU A 42 -8.64 -1.56 2.40
C LEU A 42 -7.52 -0.78 1.69
N ILE A 43 -6.29 -1.29 1.70
CA ILE A 43 -5.14 -0.69 1.03
C ILE A 43 -5.36 -0.64 -0.48
N LEU A 44 -5.78 -1.76 -1.09
CA LEU A 44 -6.06 -1.82 -2.53
C LEU A 44 -7.17 -0.84 -2.93
N TYR A 45 -8.22 -0.72 -2.12
CA TYR A 45 -9.28 0.25 -2.34
C TYR A 45 -8.78 1.70 -2.27
N GLU A 46 -7.97 2.05 -1.27
CA GLU A 46 -7.40 3.40 -1.17
C GLU A 46 -6.42 3.70 -2.32
N MET A 47 -5.60 2.72 -2.68
CA MET A 47 -4.66 2.83 -3.80
C MET A 47 -5.38 3.01 -5.15
N SER A 48 -6.59 2.46 -5.30
CA SER A 48 -7.42 2.69 -6.49
C SER A 48 -7.91 4.13 -6.65
N LYS A 49 -8.03 4.87 -5.53
CA LYS A 49 -8.44 6.28 -5.54
C LYS A 49 -7.26 7.20 -5.77
N LYS A 50 -6.13 6.89 -5.12
CA LYS A 50 -4.92 7.70 -5.14
C LYS A 50 -3.70 6.79 -5.09
N PRO A 51 -2.90 6.73 -6.17
CA PRO A 51 -1.61 6.07 -6.15
C PRO A 51 -0.74 6.63 -5.01
N ASN A 52 -0.26 5.75 -4.13
CA ASN A 52 0.56 6.11 -2.97
C ASN A 52 1.55 4.96 -2.68
N HIS A 53 2.47 5.14 -1.74
CA HIS A 53 3.53 4.20 -1.39
C HIS A 53 3.03 2.97 -0.59
N TRP A 54 1.90 2.39 -0.99
CA TRP A 54 1.30 1.20 -0.37
C TRP A 54 1.99 -0.12 -0.74
N PHE A 55 2.85 -0.11 -1.76
CA PHE A 55 3.52 -1.31 -2.27
C PHE A 55 4.30 -2.06 -1.19
N TRP A 56 4.94 -1.33 -0.26
CA TRP A 56 5.69 -1.97 0.83
C TRP A 56 4.77 -2.75 1.76
N ALA A 57 3.66 -2.14 2.19
CA ALA A 57 2.68 -2.81 3.05
C ALA A 57 2.08 -4.03 2.36
N LEU A 58 1.68 -3.91 1.09
CA LEU A 58 1.12 -5.04 0.34
C LEU A 58 2.13 -6.20 0.27
N LYS A 59 3.39 -5.95 -0.16
CA LYS A 59 4.45 -6.98 -0.16
C LYS A 59 4.65 -7.62 1.21
N SER A 60 4.66 -6.81 2.27
CA SER A 60 4.92 -7.29 3.63
C SER A 60 3.79 -8.17 4.16
N ILE A 61 2.55 -7.87 3.79
CA ILE A 61 1.37 -8.60 4.26
C ILE A 61 1.13 -9.85 3.41
N THR A 62 1.28 -9.75 2.09
CA THR A 62 0.91 -10.82 1.15
C THR A 62 2.06 -11.76 0.83
N GLY A 63 3.32 -11.28 0.93
CA GLY A 63 4.49 -11.99 0.43
C GLY A 63 4.63 -11.95 -1.10
N GLU A 64 3.74 -11.26 -1.81
CA GLU A 64 3.68 -11.22 -3.27
C GLU A 64 4.32 -9.95 -3.84
N ASP A 65 4.82 -10.02 -5.08
CA ASP A 65 5.30 -8.85 -5.84
C ASP A 65 4.86 -8.95 -7.31
N PRO A 66 3.63 -8.53 -7.65
CA PRO A 66 3.10 -8.61 -9.02
C PRO A 66 3.70 -7.55 -9.95
N VAL A 67 4.54 -6.63 -9.44
CA VAL A 67 5.13 -5.54 -10.22
C VAL A 67 6.25 -6.08 -11.12
N PRO A 68 6.10 -6.03 -12.46
CA PRO A 68 7.15 -6.48 -13.36
C PRO A 68 8.37 -5.55 -13.29
N PRO A 69 9.60 -6.04 -13.54
CA PRO A 69 10.82 -5.23 -13.44
C PRO A 69 10.78 -3.91 -14.21
N ARG A 70 10.13 -3.89 -15.39
CA ARG A 70 10.00 -2.71 -16.25
C ARG A 70 9.14 -1.59 -15.65
N ALA A 71 8.20 -1.92 -14.77
CA ALA A 71 7.28 -0.97 -14.15
C ALA A 71 7.87 -0.36 -12.87
N ARG A 72 8.99 -0.86 -12.37
CA ARG A 72 9.58 -0.41 -11.10
C ARG A 72 10.02 1.04 -11.21
N GLY A 73 9.51 1.88 -10.31
CA GLY A 73 9.75 3.32 -10.30
C GLY A 73 8.64 4.13 -10.96
N ASP A 74 7.76 3.49 -11.74
CA ASP A 74 6.55 4.10 -12.24
C ASP A 74 5.39 3.80 -11.29
N ILE A 75 5.01 4.78 -10.46
CA ILE A 75 3.96 4.62 -9.45
C ILE A 75 2.62 4.21 -10.08
N GLN A 76 2.33 4.65 -11.31
CA GLN A 76 1.07 4.34 -11.97
C GLN A 76 1.06 2.89 -12.45
N GLU A 77 2.09 2.45 -13.18
CA GLU A 77 2.18 1.05 -13.62
C GLU A 77 2.26 0.08 -12.43
N MET A 78 2.96 0.45 -11.37
CA MET A 78 3.03 -0.34 -10.13
C MET A 78 1.65 -0.45 -9.45
N THR A 79 0.89 0.64 -9.44
CA THR A 79 -0.48 0.66 -8.91
C THR A 79 -1.38 -0.25 -9.72
N GLU A 80 -1.35 -0.16 -11.04
CA GLU A 80 -2.15 -1.01 -11.92
C GLU A 80 -1.84 -2.50 -11.73
N ALA A 81 -0.55 -2.87 -11.61
CA ALA A 81 -0.14 -4.25 -11.35
C ALA A 81 -0.75 -4.80 -10.05
N TRP A 82 -0.70 -4.02 -8.97
CA TRP A 82 -1.29 -4.43 -7.69
C TRP A 82 -2.82 -4.46 -7.70
N LEU A 83 -3.48 -3.52 -8.39
CA LEU A 83 -4.94 -3.54 -8.53
C LEU A 83 -5.41 -4.75 -9.34
N ASN A 84 -4.70 -5.11 -10.41
CA ASN A 84 -5.01 -6.30 -11.20
C ASN A 84 -4.84 -7.57 -10.38
N TRP A 85 -3.71 -7.71 -9.67
CA TRP A 85 -3.50 -8.80 -8.72
C TRP A 85 -4.61 -8.85 -7.67
N GLY A 86 -5.03 -7.70 -7.13
CA GLY A 86 -6.11 -7.58 -6.17
C GLY A 86 -7.45 -8.12 -6.68
N ARG A 87 -7.77 -7.90 -7.96
CA ARG A 87 -8.96 -8.45 -8.62
C ARG A 87 -8.85 -9.95 -8.84
N GLU A 88 -7.70 -10.44 -9.30
CA GLU A 88 -7.43 -11.86 -9.50
C GLU A 88 -7.58 -12.67 -8.20
N GLN A 89 -7.11 -12.10 -7.08
CA GLN A 89 -7.21 -12.68 -5.75
C GLN A 89 -8.56 -12.41 -5.05
N ARG A 90 -9.50 -11.72 -5.71
CA ARG A 90 -10.83 -11.34 -5.20
C ARG A 90 -10.82 -10.43 -3.96
N TYR A 91 -9.78 -9.64 -3.77
CA TYR A 91 -9.76 -8.56 -2.77
C TYR A 91 -10.49 -7.31 -3.24
N LEU A 92 -10.63 -7.14 -4.56
CA LEU A 92 -11.43 -6.11 -5.22
C LEU A 92 -12.53 -6.76 -6.07
N PRO A 93 -13.67 -6.08 -6.25
CA PRO A 93 -14.72 -6.51 -7.18
C PRO A 93 -14.27 -6.43 -8.66
#